data_AF-A0A971K1G0-F1
#
_entry.id   AF-A0A971K1G0-F1
#
_cell.length_a   1.000
_cell.length_b   1.000
_cell.length_c   1.000
_cell.angle_alpha   90.00
_cell.angle_beta   90.00
_cell.angle_gamma   90.00
#
_symmetry.space_group_name_H-M   'P 1'
#
loop_
_entity.id
_entity.type
_entity.pdbx_description
1 polymer ?
#
loop_
_entity_poly.entity_id
_entity_poly.type
_entity_poly.pdbx_seq_one_letter_code
_entity_poly.pdbx_strand_id
1 'polypeptide(L)' 'VDAVKRRTRAGMGRCQGGFCSPRIVEILSKELGIPFEEVTKSGGESVFLLKRTK' A
#
# COMPACT_ATOMS: atom_id res chain seq x y z
N VAL A 1 2.65 3.54 -1.66
CA VAL A 1 1.71 2.70 -2.47
C VAL A 1 1.47 3.26 -3.88
N ASP A 2 1.27 4.57 -4.03
CA ASP A 2 0.93 5.26 -5.28
C ASP A 2 2.02 5.10 -6.37
N ALA A 3 3.28 4.94 -5.97
CA ALA A 3 4.39 4.59 -6.85
C ALA A 3 4.20 3.22 -7.54
N VAL A 4 3.64 2.23 -6.83
CA VAL A 4 3.32 0.90 -7.37
C VAL A 4 2.16 1.02 -8.35
N LYS A 5 1.08 1.69 -7.95
CA LYS A 5 -0.10 1.97 -8.80
C LYS A 5 0.31 2.56 -10.15
N ARG A 6 1.17 3.59 -10.17
CA ARG A 6 1.60 4.25 -11.42
C ARG A 6 2.44 3.36 -12.34
N ARG A 7 3.28 2.48 -11.79
CA ARG A 7 4.19 1.62 -12.57
C ARG A 7 3.54 0.33 -13.04
N THR A 8 2.68 -0.27 -12.23
CA THR A 8 2.14 -1.62 -12.49
C THR A 8 0.65 -1.63 -12.80
N ARG A 9 -0.03 -0.49 -12.65
CA ARG A 9 -1.50 -0.36 -12.71
C ARG A 9 -2.26 -1.20 -11.66
N ALA A 10 -1.56 -1.67 -10.63
CA ALA A 10 -2.21 -2.35 -9.52
C ALA A 10 -3.23 -1.42 -8.83
N GLY A 11 -4.44 -1.93 -8.64
CA GLY A 11 -5.56 -1.17 -8.07
C GLY A 11 -6.34 -0.29 -9.07
N MET A 12 -6.04 -0.34 -10.36
CA MET A 12 -6.77 0.41 -11.40
C MET A 12 -7.84 -0.40 -12.15
N GLY A 13 -8.12 -1.64 -11.71
CA GLY A 13 -9.18 -2.49 -12.27
C GLY A 13 -10.55 -2.22 -11.65
N ARG A 14 -11.56 -3.03 -12.04
CA ARG A 14 -12.94 -2.90 -11.53
C ARG A 14 -13.04 -2.89 -10.00
N CYS A 15 -12.15 -3.59 -9.32
CA CYS A 15 -12.10 -3.67 -7.86
C CYS A 15 -11.46 -2.46 -7.16
N GLN A 16 -10.92 -1.49 -7.91
CA GLN A 16 -10.31 -0.25 -7.40
C GLN A 16 -9.31 -0.46 -6.25
N GLY A 17 -8.57 -1.56 -6.29
CA GLY A 17 -7.56 -1.86 -5.28
C GLY A 17 -8.08 -2.53 -4.00
N GLY A 18 -9.36 -2.87 -3.90
CA GLY A 18 -9.93 -3.51 -2.71
C GLY A 18 -9.22 -4.81 -2.31
N PHE A 19 -8.71 -5.58 -3.28
CA PHE A 19 -8.03 -6.85 -3.02
C PHE A 19 -6.50 -6.74 -2.98
N CYS A 20 -5.91 -5.96 -3.91
CA CYS A 20 -4.47 -5.89 -4.05
C CYS A 20 -3.81 -4.89 -3.09
N SER A 21 -4.51 -3.85 -2.64
CA SER A 21 -3.92 -2.84 -1.72
C SER A 21 -3.33 -3.44 -0.44
N PRO A 22 -4.05 -4.29 0.34
CA PRO A 22 -3.46 -4.87 1.55
C PRO A 22 -2.21 -5.71 1.25
N ARG A 23 -2.20 -6.44 0.14
CA ARG A 23 -1.07 -7.27 -0.29
C ARG A 23 0.13 -6.43 -0.76
N ILE A 24 -0.12 -5.30 -1.42
CA ILE A 24 0.94 -4.36 -1.81
C ILE A 24 1.61 -3.77 -0.57
N VAL A 25 0.83 -3.41 0.45
CA VAL A 25 1.39 -2.89 1.71
C VAL A 25 2.22 -3.95 2.41
N GLU A 26 1.76 -5.20 2.47
CA GLU A 26 2.51 -6.30 3.08
C GLU A 26 3.86 -6.53 2.40
N ILE A 27 3.86 -6.53 1.06
CA ILE A 27 5.11 -6.62 0.29
C ILE A 27 6.01 -5.43 0.58
N LEU A 28 5.48 -4.19 0.56
CA LEU A 28 6.28 -2.99 0.83
C LEU A 28 6.88 -2.98 2.24
N SER A 29 6.10 -3.36 3.25
CA SER A 29 6.57 -3.46 4.64
C SER A 29 7.70 -4.47 4.76
N LYS A 30 7.57 -5.65 4.12
CA LYS A 30 8.61 -6.68 4.11
C LYS A 30 9.89 -6.23 3.38
N GLU A 31 9.76 -5.63 2.20
CA GLU A 31 10.90 -5.25 1.36
C GLU A 31 11.65 -4.02 1.91
N LEU A 32 10.93 -3.07 2.54
CA LEU A 32 11.53 -1.87 3.12
C LEU A 32 11.93 -2.04 4.59
N GLY A 33 11.52 -3.13 5.24
CA GLY A 33 11.79 -3.38 6.66
C GLY A 33 11.07 -2.41 7.61
N ILE A 34 10.05 -1.70 7.14
CA ILE A 34 9.27 -0.75 7.95
C ILE A 34 7.98 -1.38 8.45
N PRO A 35 7.45 -0.94 9.61
CA PRO A 35 6.14 -1.33 10.09
C PRO A 35 5.03 -1.09 9.07
N PHE A 36 3.97 -1.88 9.16
CA PHE A 36 2.85 -1.84 8.22
C PHE A 36 2.12 -0.48 8.24
N GLU A 37 2.10 0.18 9.41
CA GLU A 37 1.52 1.50 9.64
C GLU A 37 2.36 2.63 9.02
N GLU A 38 3.66 2.41 8.84
CA GLU A 38 4.59 3.40 8.27
C GLU A 38 4.58 3.41 6.74
N VAL A 39 3.91 2.46 6.11
CA VAL A 39 3.76 2.46 4.65
C VAL A 39 2.85 3.61 4.23
N THR A 40 3.43 4.57 3.52
CA THR A 40 2.70 5.76 3.05
C THR A 40 2.06 5.57 1.67
N LYS A 41 1.04 6.38 1.38
CA LYS A 41 0.39 6.40 0.06
C LYS A 41 1.35 6.98 -0.97
N SER A 42 1.80 8.21 -0.76
CA SER A 42 2.59 8.99 -1.71
C SER A 42 3.83 9.64 -1.08
N GLY A 43 4.27 9.18 0.10
CA GLY A 43 5.36 9.77 0.88
C GLY A 43 4.89 10.77 1.95
N GLY A 44 5.81 11.23 2.79
CA GLY A 44 5.54 12.22 3.85
C GLY A 44 4.45 11.75 4.83
N GLU A 45 3.55 12.66 5.20
CA GLU A 45 2.46 12.41 6.16
C GLU A 45 1.25 11.67 5.56
N SER A 46 1.36 11.13 4.34
CA SER A 46 0.26 10.42 3.69
C SER A 46 0.10 8.99 4.23
N VAL A 47 -0.38 8.89 5.47
CA VAL A 47 -0.65 7.60 6.13
C VAL A 47 -1.65 6.79 5.30
N PHE A 48 -1.24 5.60 4.86
CA PHE A 48 -2.08 4.75 4.02
C PHE A 48 -2.99 3.84 4.85
N LEU A 49 -2.51 3.36 5.99
CA LEU A 49 -3.26 2.51 6.91
C LEU A 49 -3.03 2.96 8.36
N LEU A 50 -4.12 3.05 9.13
CA LEU A 50 -4.07 3.49 10.53
C LEU A 50 -3.67 2.36 11.50
N LYS A 51 -4.08 1.13 11.18
CA LYS A 51 -3.77 -0.07 11.95
C LYS A 51 -4.03 -1.31 11.12
N ARG A 52 -3.38 -2.43 11.48
CA ARG A 52 -3.74 -3.74 10.96
C ARG A 52 -5.03 -4.21 11.64
N THR A 53 -6.05 -4.54 10.86
CA THR A 53 -7.27 -5.19 11.36
C THR A 53 -7.03 -6.69 11.47
N LYS A 54 -7.52 -7.31 12.55
CA LYS A 54 -7.40 -8.74 12.84
C LYS A 54 -8.43 -9.56 12.07
#